data_AF-A0A2E0EQU1-F1
#
_entry.id   AF-A0A2E0EQU1-F1
#
_cell.length_a   1.000
_cell.length_b   1.000
_cell.length_c   1.000
_cell.angle_alpha   90.00
_cell.angle_beta   90.00
_cell.angle_gamma   90.00
#
_symmetry.space_group_name_H-M   'P 1'
#
loop_
_entity.id
_entity.type
_entity.pdbx_description
1 polymer ?
#
loop_
_entity_poly.entity_id
_entity_poly.type
_entity_poly.pdbx_seq_one_letter_code
_entity_poly.pdbx_strand_id
1 'polypeptide(L)'
;MQPNIVDVLEDLAEKGIKKVSVACPSFTADCLETLEEIAVENHEDFEKNGGEYVKLIPSLNDNDDWVQNFAEYLTEKEDEFIKK
;
A
#
# COMPACT_ATOMS: atom_id res chain seq x y z
N MET A 1 16.84 -3.51 -2.05
CA MET A 1 16.64 -2.09 -2.43
C MET A 1 16.43 -1.31 -1.15
N GLN A 2 16.85 -0.05 -1.12
CA GLN A 2 16.71 0.85 0.04
C GLN A 2 16.07 2.16 -0.43
N PRO A 3 15.36 2.90 0.44
CA PRO A 3 15.09 2.60 1.85
C PRO A 3 14.09 1.45 2.06
N ASN A 4 14.17 0.75 3.20
CA ASN A 4 13.11 -0.16 3.67
C ASN A 4 12.07 0.66 4.47
N ILE A 5 10.87 0.11 4.68
CA ILE A 5 9.80 0.82 5.39
C ILE A 5 10.03 0.88 6.91
N VAL A 6 10.66 -0.13 7.50
CA VAL A 6 10.91 -0.23 8.95
C VAL A 6 11.82 0.91 9.40
N ASP A 7 12.98 1.07 8.76
CA ASP A 7 13.96 2.12 9.01
C ASP A 7 13.31 3.50 8.83
N VAL A 8 12.43 3.66 7.84
CA VAL A 8 11.71 4.93 7.61
C VAL A 8 10.72 5.23 8.72
N LEU A 9 9.98 4.23 9.22
CA LEU A 9 9.02 4.41 10.31
C LEU A 9 9.72 4.72 11.63
N GLU A 10 10.84 4.05 11.94
CA GLU A 10 11.70 4.35 13.08
C GLU A 10 12.18 5.81 13.04
N ASP A 11 12.79 6.21 11.92
CA ASP A 11 13.24 7.59 11.67
C ASP A 11 12.12 8.63 11.89
N LEU A 12 10.91 8.32 11.43
CA LEU A 12 9.75 9.22 11.56
C LEU A 12 9.30 9.32 13.03
N ALA A 13 9.28 8.20 13.75
CA ALA A 13 8.92 8.15 15.15
C ALA A 13 9.92 8.96 16.01
N GLU A 14 11.22 8.78 15.77
CA GLU A 14 12.29 9.53 16.44
C GLU A 14 12.21 11.03 16.17
N LYS A 15 11.77 11.43 14.98
CA LYS A 15 11.48 12.84 14.62
C LYS A 15 10.20 13.39 15.25
N GLY A 16 9.50 12.59 16.05
CA GLY A 16 8.28 12.97 16.77
C GLY A 16 7.01 12.89 15.93
N ILE A 17 7.05 12.30 14.73
CA ILE A 17 5.83 12.04 13.96
C ILE A 17 5.05 10.94 14.67
N LYS A 18 3.78 11.24 14.95
CA LYS A 18 2.92 10.34 15.74
C LYS A 18 2.02 9.46 14.89
N LYS A 19 1.67 9.90 13.68
CA LYS A 19 0.70 9.19 12.84
C LYS A 19 1.18 9.16 11.40
N VAL A 20 1.18 7.97 10.81
CA VAL A 20 1.61 7.72 9.43
C VAL A 20 0.52 6.94 8.72
N SER A 21 0.27 7.25 7.44
CA SER A 21 -0.55 6.42 6.57
C SER A 21 0.32 5.83 5.47
N VAL A 22 0.16 4.54 5.19
CA VAL A 22 0.98 3.78 4.26
C VAL A 22 0.08 3.25 3.14
N ALA A 23 0.53 3.40 1.89
CA ALA A 23 -0.09 2.78 0.72
C ALA A 23 0.91 1.83 0.05
N CYS A 24 0.41 0.72 -0.49
CA CYS A 24 1.22 -0.33 -1.12
C CYS A 24 0.91 -0.40 -2.64
N PRO A 25 1.42 0.54 -3.46
CA PRO A 25 0.99 0.71 -4.86
C PRO A 25 1.34 -0.46 -5.79
N SER A 26 2.27 -1.32 -5.37
CA SER A 26 2.63 -2.53 -6.12
C SER A 26 1.60 -3.66 -5.96
N PHE A 27 0.65 -3.52 -5.03
CA PHE A 27 -0.40 -4.51 -4.76
C PHE A 27 -1.78 -3.89 -5.01
N THR A 28 -2.49 -4.42 -6.01
CA THR A 28 -3.86 -3.98 -6.34
C THR A 28 -4.89 -4.58 -5.40
N ALA A 29 -4.57 -5.66 -4.69
CA ALA A 29 -5.41 -6.28 -3.66
C ALA A 29 -4.60 -6.50 -2.39
N ASP A 30 -5.28 -6.45 -1.24
CA ASP A 30 -4.66 -6.73 0.05
C ASP A 30 -4.19 -8.19 0.09
N CYS A 31 -2.99 -8.41 0.61
CA CYS A 31 -2.33 -9.70 0.79
C CYS A 31 -1.82 -9.86 2.22
N LEU A 32 -1.11 -10.97 2.48
CA LEU A 32 -0.57 -11.24 3.82
C LEU A 32 0.43 -10.15 4.23
N GLU A 33 1.31 -9.76 3.30
CA GLU A 33 2.34 -8.75 3.53
C GLU A 33 1.72 -7.38 3.87
N THR A 34 0.63 -6.97 3.19
CA THR A 34 -0.03 -5.69 3.52
C THR A 34 -0.75 -5.75 4.87
N LEU A 35 -1.48 -6.84 5.15
CA LEU A 35 -2.34 -6.92 6.32
C LEU A 35 -1.57 -7.23 7.61
N GLU A 36 -0.57 -8.09 7.54
CA GLU A 36 0.21 -8.48 8.72
C GLU A 36 1.45 -7.58 8.88
N GLU A 37 2.35 -7.57 7.90
CA GLU A 37 3.63 -6.86 8.05
C GLU A 37 3.42 -5.33 8.12
N ILE A 38 2.61 -4.76 7.22
CA ILE A 38 2.41 -3.29 7.22
C ILE A 38 1.44 -2.82 8.30
N ALA A 39 0.29 -3.48 8.47
CA ALA A 39 -0.74 -2.98 9.37
C ALA A 39 -0.55 -3.39 10.83
N VAL A 40 0.13 -4.51 11.10
CA VAL A 40 0.34 -5.04 12.45
C VAL A 40 1.80 -4.88 12.87
N GLU A 41 2.74 -5.57 12.23
CA GLU A 41 4.15 -5.60 12.70
C GLU A 41 4.78 -4.20 12.69
N ASN A 42 4.69 -3.50 11.56
CA ASN A 42 5.21 -2.14 11.42
C ASN A 42 4.49 -1.13 12.32
N HIS A 43 3.21 -1.36 12.63
CA HIS A 43 2.47 -0.54 13.57
C HIS A 43 3.04 -0.70 14.99
N GLU A 44 3.22 -1.94 15.44
CA GLU A 44 3.83 -2.24 16.74
C GLU A 44 5.25 -1.66 16.85
N ASP A 45 6.05 -1.78 15.80
CA ASP A 45 7.41 -1.24 15.78
C ASP A 45 7.44 0.29 15.78
N PHE A 46 6.50 0.93 15.09
CA PHE A 46 6.35 2.38 15.14
C PHE A 46 5.96 2.88 16.53
N GLU A 47 5.04 2.18 17.21
CA GLU A 47 4.66 2.50 18.60
C GLU A 47 5.85 2.34 19.57
N LYS A 48 6.64 1.26 19.43
CA LYS A 48 7.85 1.04 20.25
C LYS A 48 8.87 2.18 20.13
N ASN A 49 8.96 2.81 18.95
CA ASN A 49 9.87 3.92 18.67
C ASN A 49 9.28 5.31 18.99
N GLY A 50 8.09 5.38 19.62
CA GLY A 50 7.49 6.62 20.07
C GLY A 50 6.49 7.25 19.08
N GLY A 51 6.14 6.54 18.01
CA GLY A 51 4.95 6.79 17.21
C GLY A 51 3.66 6.42 17.97
N GLU A 52 2.50 6.68 17.37
CA GLU A 52 1.19 6.31 17.93
C GLU A 52 0.37 5.44 16.97
N TYR A 53 0.49 5.64 15.65
CA TYR A 53 -0.35 4.91 14.70
C TYR A 53 0.23 4.86 13.30
N VAL A 54 0.43 3.65 12.78
CA VAL A 54 0.54 3.38 11.34
C VAL A 54 -0.83 2.92 10.82
N LYS A 55 -1.34 3.59 9.79
CA LYS A 55 -2.59 3.24 9.10
C LYS A 55 -2.28 2.66 7.73
N LEU A 56 -2.61 1.40 7.50
CA LEU A 56 -2.69 0.87 6.14
C LEU A 56 -3.87 1.53 5.41
N ILE A 57 -3.59 2.11 4.24
CA ILE A 57 -4.60 2.46 3.25
C ILE A 57 -4.90 1.15 2.49
N PRO A 58 -6.16 0.67 2.50
CA PRO A 58 -6.51 -0.54 1.78
C PRO A 58 -6.09 -0.47 0.32
N SER A 59 -5.64 -1.58 -0.22
CA SER A 59 -5.45 -1.71 -1.66
C SER A 59 -6.78 -1.50 -2.41
N LEU A 60 -6.70 -1.40 -3.74
CA LEU A 60 -7.87 -1.12 -4.58
C LEU A 60 -8.95 -2.20 -4.44
N ASN A 61 -8.56 -3.46 -4.20
CA ASN A 61 -9.46 -4.58 -3.93
C ASN A 61 -10.57 -4.68 -5.00
N ASP A 62 -11.82 -4.70 -4.56
CA ASP A 62 -13.04 -4.77 -5.36
C ASP A 62 -13.66 -3.39 -5.64
N ASN A 63 -12.87 -2.30 -5.56
CA ASN A 63 -13.34 -0.97 -5.87
C ASN A 63 -13.92 -0.91 -7.30
N ASP A 64 -15.19 -0.52 -7.40
CA ASP A 64 -15.94 -0.51 -8.66
C ASP A 64 -15.25 0.32 -9.76
N ASP A 65 -14.76 1.52 -9.42
CA ASP A 65 -14.08 2.40 -10.38
C ASP A 65 -12.80 1.75 -10.91
N TRP A 66 -12.00 1.12 -10.05
CA TRP A 66 -10.79 0.41 -10.45
C TRP A 66 -11.11 -0.76 -11.40
N VAL A 67 -12.05 -1.62 -11.01
CA VAL A 67 -12.42 -2.80 -11.79
C VAL A 67 -12.97 -2.40 -13.16
N GLN A 68 -13.86 -1.40 -13.20
CA GLN A 68 -14.47 -0.91 -14.43
C GLN A 68 -13.42 -0.32 -15.37
N ASN A 69 -12.58 0.60 -14.88
CA ASN A 69 -11.56 1.25 -15.72
C ASN A 69 -10.49 0.25 -16.22
N PHE A 70 -10.13 -0.75 -15.41
CA PHE A 70 -9.20 -1.78 -15.85
C PHE A 70 -9.80 -2.68 -16.93
N ALA A 71 -11.07 -3.05 -16.80
CA ALA A 71 -11.78 -3.81 -17.84
C ALA A 71 -11.90 -3.02 -19.16
N GLU A 72 -12.18 -1.72 -19.08
CA GLU A 72 -12.19 -0.82 -20.25
C GLU A 72 -10.81 -0.77 -20.91
N TYR A 73 -9.74 -0.55 -20.14
CA TYR A 73 -8.37 -0.54 -20.64
C TYR A 73 -7.99 -1.85 -21.36
N LEU A 74 -8.34 -3.01 -20.79
CA LEU A 74 -8.06 -4.30 -21.42
C LEU A 74 -8.83 -4.48 -22.73
N THR A 75 -10.09 -4.01 -22.77
CA THR A 75 -10.91 -4.04 -23.99
C THR A 75 -10.26 -3.20 -25.10
N GLU A 76 -9.78 -2.00 -24.77
CA GLU A 76 -9.05 -1.15 -25.73
C GLU A 76 -7.77 -1.82 -26.24
N LYS A 77 -7.04 -2.52 -25.37
CA LYS A 77 -5.82 -3.26 -25.77
C LYS A 77 -6.10 -4.47 -26.65
N GLU A 78 -7.20 -5.18 -26.42
CA GLU A 78 -7.61 -6.27 -27.30
C GLU A 78 -8.00 -5.75 -28.69
N ASP A 79 -8.75 -4.64 -28.75
CA ASP A 79 -9.10 -3.98 -30.01
C ASP A 79 -7.86 -3.53 -30.81
N GLU A 80 -6.84 -2.99 -30.13
CA GLU A 80 -5.55 -2.64 -30.74
C GLU A 80 -4.81 -3.88 -31.26
N PHE A 81 -4.90 -5.02 -30.55
CA PHE A 81 -4.27 -6.27 -30.94
C PHE A 81 -4.93 -6.89 -32.18
N ILE A 82 -6.26 -6.96 -32.21
CA ILE A 82 -7.04 -7.53 -33.32
C ILE A 82 -6.87 -6.72 -34.62
N LYS A 83 -6.67 -5.40 -34.53
CA LYS A 83 -6.49 -4.52 -35.71
C LYS A 83 -5.10 -4.60 -36.35
N LYS A 84 -4.12 -5.25 -35.71
CA LYS A 84 -2.77 -5.47 -36.26
C LYS A 84 -2.70 -6.75 -37.07
#